data_AF-K2A9W0-F1
#
_entry.id   AF-K2A9W0-F1
#
_cell.length_a   1.000
_cell.length_b   1.000
_cell.length_c   1.000
_cell.angle_alpha   90.00
_cell.angle_beta   90.00
_cell.angle_gamma   90.00
#
_symmetry.space_group_name_H-M   'P 1'
#
loop_
_entity.id
_entity.type
_entity.pdbx_description
1 polymer ?
#
loop_
_entity_poly.entity_id
_entity_poly.type
_entity_poly.pdbx_seq_one_letter_code
_entity_poly.pdbx_strand_id
1 'polypeptide(L)'
;MSTQGGSASSGKRPNFIRWYYVQGVQELLGIWKNFLLFVWRHFSISELACTLFSPWRRDVSASNWRGLHPLKALKLFFGNTISRLLGAFVRTFVIGFGLLFFLIVALVGIILNVLWIGAPLIASTFIFYAFKFDADLLSVGGSLFVWMIAVIFFYYYSTKKSMLLIGMDQLLKNHVFKRVCARLGIARKRFPEELFGNKELFDEFLKARNLTEGEYLQILQWELARQQNKVDSKKFWRLEFLEKIPAIGRQWRYGYTVNLDRYCLDLSKRDFTEYADAELIGRADEHEVLRLVLERSNQNCALLVGNAGIGRKTLIHSLARSIRLNQEDRELSQTRILLFDLGRVISDTVNDGLDVENFLRVLFSEACRAGNVVLIIEHLEHFLAEGANAFHSNIASVLEEFLHIPTFRIVATSTSKEYHQLIE
;
A
#
# COMPACT_ATOMS: atom_id res chain seq x y z
N MET A 1 1.22 -0.67 -17.92
CA MET A 1 0.95 -1.93 -18.66
C MET A 1 -0.57 -2.16 -18.74
N SER A 2 -1.02 -2.73 -19.87
CA SER A 2 -2.36 -3.22 -20.27
C SER A 2 -3.58 -2.29 -20.28
N THR A 3 -3.79 -1.68 -21.46
CA THR A 3 -5.05 -1.67 -22.25
C THR A 3 -6.39 -1.41 -21.53
N GLN A 4 -6.77 -0.13 -21.45
CA GLN A 4 -8.15 0.26 -21.72
C GLN A 4 -8.18 1.14 -22.97
N GLY A 5 -8.53 0.50 -24.10
CA GLY A 5 -8.90 1.19 -25.33
C GLY A 5 -10.23 1.92 -25.13
N GLY A 6 -10.15 3.15 -24.65
CA GLY A 6 -11.21 4.14 -24.75
C GLY A 6 -10.91 5.07 -25.92
N SER A 7 -11.72 4.97 -26.97
CA SER A 7 -11.67 5.72 -28.22
C SER A 7 -11.02 7.11 -28.12
N ALA A 8 -9.99 7.33 -28.94
CA ALA A 8 -9.57 8.65 -29.38
C ALA A 8 -10.74 9.31 -30.16
N SER A 9 -11.68 9.93 -29.44
CA SER A 9 -12.72 10.76 -30.04
C SER A 9 -12.50 12.21 -29.64
N SER A 10 -12.46 13.09 -30.64
CA SER A 10 -12.35 14.55 -30.61
C SER A 10 -12.43 15.21 -29.23
N GLY A 11 -11.48 16.09 -28.91
CA GLY A 11 -11.38 16.81 -27.64
C GLY A 11 -12.52 17.77 -27.24
N LYS A 12 -13.75 17.57 -27.76
CA LYS A 12 -15.00 18.21 -27.33
C LYS A 12 -15.62 17.44 -26.17
N ARG A 13 -16.18 18.15 -25.19
CA ARG A 13 -16.91 17.52 -24.08
C ARG A 13 -18.13 16.78 -24.61
N PRO A 14 -18.49 15.62 -24.03
CA PRO A 14 -19.68 14.90 -24.43
C PRO A 14 -20.92 15.77 -24.21
N ASN A 15 -21.96 15.62 -25.05
CA ASN A 15 -23.24 16.30 -24.83
C ASN A 15 -23.79 15.93 -23.43
N PHE A 16 -24.26 16.92 -22.67
CA PHE A 16 -24.79 16.74 -21.31
C PHE A 16 -25.84 15.63 -21.22
N ILE A 17 -26.78 15.55 -22.18
CA ILE A 17 -27.83 14.52 -22.15
C ILE A 17 -27.23 13.12 -22.30
N ARG A 18 -26.32 12.95 -23.28
CA ARG A 18 -25.63 11.68 -23.48
C ARG A 18 -24.75 11.33 -22.28
N TRP A 19 -24.07 12.31 -21.71
CA TRP A 19 -23.28 12.10 -20.49
C TRP A 19 -24.19 11.66 -19.35
N TYR A 20 -25.27 12.38 -19.08
CA TYR A 20 -26.13 12.17 -17.93
C TYR A 20 -26.74 10.76 -17.89
N TYR A 21 -27.29 10.28 -19.01
CA TYR A 21 -27.94 8.97 -19.09
C TYR A 21 -27.02 7.79 -19.35
N VAL A 22 -25.79 8.02 -19.85
CA VAL A 22 -24.84 6.94 -20.17
C VAL A 22 -23.62 7.00 -19.26
N GLN A 23 -22.79 8.03 -19.42
CA GLN A 23 -21.50 8.13 -18.73
C GLN A 23 -21.66 8.40 -17.23
N GLY A 24 -22.55 9.31 -16.83
CA GLY A 24 -22.84 9.63 -15.44
C GLY A 24 -23.44 8.43 -14.70
N VAL A 25 -24.36 7.70 -15.32
CA VAL A 25 -24.90 6.45 -14.76
C VAL A 25 -23.80 5.39 -14.61
N GLN A 26 -22.96 5.20 -15.63
CA GLN A 26 -21.82 4.26 -15.56
C GLN A 26 -20.84 4.64 -14.45
N GLU A 27 -20.52 5.93 -14.30
CA GLU A 27 -19.66 6.42 -13.23
C GLU A 27 -20.28 6.20 -11.85
N LEU A 28 -21.58 6.49 -11.68
CA LEU A 28 -22.27 6.34 -10.41
C LEU A 28 -22.41 4.86 -10.01
N LEU A 29 -22.73 3.98 -10.96
CA LEU A 29 -22.68 2.53 -10.77
C LEU A 29 -21.26 2.05 -10.46
N GLY A 30 -20.23 2.61 -11.11
CA GLY A 30 -18.83 2.32 -10.82
C GLY A 30 -18.42 2.71 -9.40
N ILE A 31 -18.82 3.90 -8.96
CA ILE A 31 -18.62 4.38 -7.58
C ILE A 31 -19.30 3.43 -6.59
N TRP A 32 -20.56 3.08 -6.86
CA TRP A 32 -21.32 2.17 -6.01
C TRP A 32 -20.66 0.79 -5.91
N LYS A 33 -20.24 0.22 -7.05
CA LYS A 33 -19.46 -1.03 -7.11
C LYS A 33 -18.16 -0.93 -6.30
N ASN A 34 -17.43 0.18 -6.41
CA ASN A 34 -16.19 0.39 -5.66
C ASN A 34 -16.43 0.39 -4.16
N PHE A 35 -17.50 1.04 -3.68
CA PHE A 35 -17.85 1.02 -2.26
C PHE A 35 -18.28 -0.36 -1.77
N LEU A 36 -19.06 -1.11 -2.56
CA LEU A 36 -19.42 -2.49 -2.21
C LEU A 36 -18.19 -3.40 -2.11
N LEU A 37 -17.29 -3.32 -3.10
CA LEU A 37 -16.01 -4.04 -3.08
C LEU A 37 -15.12 -3.62 -1.91
N PHE A 38 -15.07 -2.31 -1.63
CA PHE A 38 -14.32 -1.76 -0.50
C PHE A 38 -14.84 -2.33 0.81
N VAL A 39 -16.15 -2.29 1.07
CA VAL A 39 -16.72 -2.82 2.32
C VAL A 39 -16.41 -4.31 2.46
N TRP A 40 -16.61 -5.08 1.39
CA TRP A 40 -16.34 -6.52 1.40
C TRP A 40 -14.88 -6.84 1.77
N ARG A 41 -13.94 -6.06 1.21
CA ARG A 41 -12.49 -6.22 1.46
C ARG A 41 -12.04 -5.63 2.79
N HIS A 42 -12.54 -4.46 3.17
CA HIS A 42 -12.18 -3.76 4.39
C HIS A 42 -12.58 -4.55 5.63
N PHE A 43 -13.74 -5.21 5.61
CA PHE A 43 -14.14 -6.13 6.68
C PHE A 43 -13.60 -7.56 6.50
N SER A 44 -12.77 -7.81 5.47
CA SER A 44 -12.15 -9.10 5.19
C SER A 44 -13.14 -10.27 5.19
N ILE A 45 -14.38 -10.05 4.73
CA ILE A 45 -15.52 -10.95 5.01
C ILE A 45 -15.22 -12.39 4.59
N SER A 46 -14.74 -12.60 3.36
CA SER A 46 -14.36 -13.92 2.85
C SER A 46 -13.22 -14.55 3.65
N GLU A 47 -12.18 -13.78 3.95
CA GLU A 47 -10.98 -14.28 4.63
C GLU A 47 -11.30 -14.69 6.08
N LEU A 48 -12.09 -13.89 6.80
CA LEU A 48 -12.51 -14.18 8.17
C LEU A 48 -13.49 -15.36 8.23
N ALA A 49 -14.38 -15.49 7.23
CA ALA A 49 -15.29 -16.63 7.14
C ALA A 49 -14.52 -17.96 6.92
N CYS A 50 -13.54 -17.97 6.01
CA CYS A 50 -12.70 -19.15 5.79
C CYS A 50 -11.81 -19.48 7.00
N THR A 51 -11.45 -18.48 7.80
CA THR A 51 -10.58 -18.65 8.98
C THR A 51 -11.35 -18.64 10.30
N LEU A 52 -12.67 -18.83 10.27
CA LEU A 52 -13.55 -18.65 11.43
C LEU A 52 -13.06 -19.43 12.66
N PHE A 53 -12.82 -20.74 12.49
CA PHE A 53 -12.33 -21.64 13.54
C PHE A 53 -10.82 -21.81 13.58
N SER A 54 -10.06 -20.97 12.86
CA SER A 54 -8.61 -20.97 12.98
C SER A 54 -8.20 -20.46 14.37
N PRO A 55 -7.09 -20.95 14.95
CA PRO A 55 -6.58 -20.47 16.23
C PRO A 55 -6.44 -18.95 16.22
N TRP A 56 -6.78 -18.30 17.33
CA TRP A 56 -6.56 -16.87 17.48
C TRP A 56 -5.06 -16.59 17.42
N ARG A 57 -4.61 -15.76 16.46
CA ARG A 57 -3.22 -15.29 16.37
C ARG A 57 -2.19 -16.43 16.44
N ARG A 58 -2.49 -17.57 15.81
CA ARG A 58 -1.64 -18.79 15.83
C ARG A 58 -1.20 -19.21 17.24
N ASP A 59 -1.94 -18.84 18.28
CA ASP A 59 -1.67 -19.24 19.64
C ASP A 59 -2.12 -20.69 19.82
N VAL A 60 -1.17 -21.58 19.55
CA VAL A 60 -1.31 -23.03 19.60
C VAL A 60 -0.17 -23.57 20.44
N SER A 61 -0.53 -24.24 21.52
CA SER A 61 0.43 -25.06 22.25
C SER A 61 0.68 -26.33 21.45
N ALA A 62 1.94 -26.59 21.09
CA ALA A 62 2.35 -27.85 20.47
C ALA A 62 2.58 -28.92 21.55
N SER A 63 2.34 -30.18 21.19
CA SER A 63 2.63 -31.30 22.09
C SER A 63 4.14 -31.58 22.05
N ASN A 64 4.83 -31.22 23.13
CA ASN A 64 6.28 -31.37 23.24
C ASN A 64 6.69 -32.58 24.10
N TRP A 65 5.78 -33.52 24.34
CA TRP A 65 6.04 -34.69 25.19
C TRP A 65 5.90 -35.99 24.41
N ARG A 66 6.64 -37.01 24.84
CA ARG A 66 6.54 -38.38 24.33
C ARG A 66 5.82 -39.23 25.39
N GLY A 67 4.98 -40.17 24.97
CA GLY A 67 4.20 -41.05 25.87
C GLY A 67 2.80 -40.51 26.25
N LEU A 68 2.07 -41.30 27.04
CA LEU A 68 0.70 -41.01 27.45
C LEU A 68 0.66 -40.09 28.68
N HIS A 69 0.33 -38.82 28.45
CA HIS A 69 0.10 -37.84 29.52
C HIS A 69 -1.32 -37.24 29.40
N PRO A 70 -2.36 -37.91 29.95
CA PRO A 70 -3.75 -37.52 29.73
C PRO A 70 -4.08 -36.11 30.23
N LEU A 71 -3.53 -35.70 31.38
CA LEU A 71 -3.74 -34.35 31.91
C LEU A 71 -3.13 -33.25 31.02
N LYS A 72 -1.92 -33.49 30.49
CA LYS A 72 -1.26 -32.53 29.57
C LYS A 72 -2.01 -32.43 28.25
N ALA A 73 -2.48 -33.56 27.73
CA ALA A 73 -3.30 -33.62 26.53
C ALA A 73 -4.63 -32.86 26.70
N LEU A 74 -5.31 -33.06 27.83
CA LEU A 74 -6.55 -32.36 28.15
C LEU A 74 -6.33 -30.85 28.27
N LYS A 75 -5.27 -30.41 28.95
CA LYS A 75 -4.93 -28.97 29.04
C LYS A 75 -4.68 -28.36 27.66
N LEU A 76 -3.94 -29.06 26.79
CA LEU A 76 -3.63 -28.60 25.43
C LEU A 76 -4.88 -28.56 24.55
N PHE A 77 -5.76 -29.55 24.69
CA PHE A 77 -7.07 -29.58 24.03
C PHE A 77 -7.92 -28.37 24.42
N PHE A 78 -8.09 -28.10 25.73
CA PHE A 78 -8.86 -26.96 26.20
C PHE A 78 -8.24 -25.63 25.78
N GLY A 79 -6.91 -25.47 25.90
CA GLY A 79 -6.22 -24.25 25.50
C GLY A 79 -6.40 -23.95 24.01
N ASN A 80 -6.17 -24.93 23.14
CA ASN A 80 -6.35 -24.78 21.70
C ASN A 80 -7.83 -24.56 21.33
N THR A 81 -8.77 -25.16 22.05
CA THR A 81 -10.21 -24.96 21.83
C THR A 81 -10.64 -23.54 22.21
N ILE A 82 -10.20 -23.05 23.36
CA ILE A 82 -10.47 -21.66 23.81
C ILE A 82 -9.92 -20.66 22.81
N SER A 83 -8.67 -20.84 22.34
CA SER A 83 -8.05 -19.99 21.32
C SER A 83 -8.89 -19.93 20.03
N ARG A 84 -9.40 -21.07 19.56
CA ARG A 84 -10.28 -21.11 18.36
C ARG A 84 -11.64 -20.46 18.60
N LEU A 85 -12.25 -20.68 19.76
CA LEU A 85 -13.56 -20.10 20.10
C LEU A 85 -13.48 -18.58 20.24
N LEU A 86 -12.43 -18.07 20.90
CA LEU A 86 -12.17 -16.63 21.00
C LEU A 86 -12.03 -16.01 19.60
N GLY A 87 -11.24 -16.63 18.73
CA GLY A 87 -11.09 -16.17 17.36
C GLY A 87 -12.40 -16.22 16.57
N ALA A 88 -13.18 -17.29 16.69
CA ALA A 88 -14.48 -17.41 16.04
C ALA A 88 -15.46 -16.31 16.50
N PHE A 89 -15.49 -16.02 17.80
CA PHE A 89 -16.35 -14.98 18.36
C PHE A 89 -16.04 -13.59 17.77
N VAL A 90 -14.77 -13.18 17.81
CA VAL A 90 -14.34 -11.87 17.29
C VAL A 90 -14.57 -11.77 15.78
N ARG A 91 -14.24 -12.83 15.02
CA ARG A 91 -14.45 -12.86 13.56
C ARG A 91 -15.93 -12.79 13.19
N THR A 92 -16.79 -13.52 13.90
CA THR A 92 -18.25 -13.50 13.67
C THR A 92 -18.82 -12.10 13.87
N PHE A 93 -18.38 -11.40 14.92
CA PHE A 93 -18.81 -10.03 15.19
C PHE A 93 -18.42 -9.07 14.05
N VAL A 94 -17.17 -9.12 13.59
CA VAL A 94 -16.70 -8.27 12.47
C VAL A 94 -17.39 -8.61 11.16
N ILE A 95 -17.60 -9.89 10.86
CA ILE A 95 -18.34 -10.34 9.67
C ILE A 95 -19.78 -9.80 9.73
N GLY A 96 -20.46 -9.95 10.88
CA GLY A 96 -21.84 -9.48 11.06
C GLY A 96 -21.97 -7.97 10.85
N PHE A 97 -21.08 -7.18 11.46
CA PHE A 97 -21.05 -5.73 11.26
C PHE A 97 -20.71 -5.35 9.81
N GLY A 98 -19.76 -6.04 9.19
CA GLY A 98 -19.38 -5.84 7.79
C GLY A 98 -20.53 -6.12 6.82
N LEU A 99 -21.30 -7.19 7.05
CA LEU A 99 -22.49 -7.53 6.25
C LEU A 99 -23.61 -6.51 6.44
N LEU A 100 -23.84 -6.03 7.67
CA LEU A 100 -24.81 -4.96 7.93
C LEU A 100 -24.43 -3.68 7.18
N PHE A 101 -23.16 -3.26 7.27
CA PHE A 101 -22.68 -2.07 6.57
C PHE A 101 -22.75 -2.23 5.05
N PHE A 102 -22.45 -3.44 4.54
CA PHE A 102 -22.59 -3.78 3.13
C PHE A 102 -24.04 -3.60 2.65
N LEU A 103 -25.02 -4.08 3.42
CA LEU A 103 -26.45 -3.92 3.11
C LEU A 103 -26.86 -2.44 3.08
N ILE A 104 -26.37 -1.63 4.02
CA ILE A 104 -26.63 -0.18 4.04
C ILE A 104 -26.08 0.47 2.77
N VAL A 105 -24.81 0.20 2.40
CA VAL A 105 -24.20 0.75 1.19
C VAL A 105 -24.92 0.27 -0.08
N ALA A 106 -25.36 -0.98 -0.11
CA ALA A 106 -26.17 -1.52 -1.20
C ALA A 106 -27.49 -0.75 -1.35
N LEU A 107 -28.23 -0.57 -0.25
CA LEU A 107 -29.52 0.12 -0.26
C LEU A 107 -29.39 1.60 -0.61
N VAL A 108 -28.42 2.30 -0.01
CA VAL A 108 -28.12 3.71 -0.34
C VAL A 108 -27.75 3.87 -1.80
N GLY A 109 -26.92 2.98 -2.34
CA GLY A 109 -26.56 3.03 -3.76
C GLY A 109 -27.75 2.78 -4.69
N ILE A 110 -28.65 1.85 -4.37
CA ILE A 110 -29.90 1.66 -5.13
C ILE A 110 -30.71 2.96 -5.13
N ILE A 111 -30.94 3.55 -3.96
CA ILE A 111 -31.70 4.81 -3.83
C ILE A 111 -31.05 5.92 -4.67
N LEU A 112 -29.73 6.12 -4.55
CA LEU A 112 -29.03 7.17 -5.31
C LEU A 112 -29.10 6.94 -6.82
N ASN A 113 -29.00 5.70 -7.30
CA ASN A 113 -29.12 5.39 -8.73
C ASN A 113 -30.56 5.63 -9.24
N VAL A 114 -31.57 5.19 -8.48
CA VAL A 114 -32.98 5.41 -8.82
C VAL A 114 -33.32 6.90 -8.82
N LEU A 115 -32.86 7.64 -7.81
CA LEU A 115 -33.01 9.09 -7.74
C LEU A 115 -32.28 9.78 -8.89
N TRP A 116 -31.07 9.34 -9.26
CA TRP A 116 -30.36 9.91 -10.39
C TRP A 116 -31.13 9.68 -11.68
N ILE A 117 -31.44 8.44 -12.07
CA ILE A 117 -32.11 8.14 -13.34
C ILE A 117 -33.53 8.75 -13.37
N GLY A 118 -34.25 8.68 -12.26
CA GLY A 118 -35.63 9.15 -12.12
C GLY A 118 -35.77 10.66 -11.90
N ALA A 119 -34.70 11.39 -11.62
CA ALA A 119 -34.79 12.80 -11.25
C ALA A 119 -35.52 13.69 -12.26
N PRO A 120 -35.38 13.54 -13.59
CA PRO A 120 -36.15 14.35 -14.54
C PRO A 120 -37.66 14.13 -14.41
N LEU A 121 -38.09 12.88 -14.19
CA LEU A 121 -39.49 12.54 -13.96
C LEU A 121 -39.97 13.06 -12.61
N ILE A 122 -39.20 12.83 -11.54
CA ILE A 122 -39.51 13.32 -10.18
C ILE A 122 -39.63 14.84 -10.18
N ALA A 123 -38.72 15.55 -10.85
CA ALA A 123 -38.76 16.99 -10.99
C ALA A 123 -40.03 17.45 -11.70
N SER A 124 -40.40 16.79 -12.80
CA SER A 124 -41.62 17.13 -13.55
C SER A 124 -42.90 16.91 -12.74
N THR A 125 -43.00 15.82 -11.96
CA THR A 125 -44.16 15.53 -11.12
C THR A 125 -44.25 16.48 -9.94
N PHE A 126 -43.11 16.84 -9.34
CA PHE A 126 -43.06 17.83 -8.25
C PHE A 126 -43.48 19.22 -8.71
N ILE A 127 -43.04 19.67 -9.89
CA ILE A 127 -43.46 20.95 -10.46
C ILE A 127 -44.98 20.94 -10.70
N PHE A 128 -45.52 19.88 -11.31
CA PHE A 128 -46.95 19.75 -11.53
C PHE A 128 -47.77 19.80 -10.23
N TYR A 129 -47.31 19.12 -9.18
CA TYR A 129 -47.97 19.12 -7.88
C TYR A 129 -47.93 20.49 -7.21
N ALA A 130 -46.78 21.19 -7.29
CA ALA A 130 -46.63 22.54 -6.75
C ALA A 130 -47.62 23.52 -7.40
N PHE A 131 -47.81 23.44 -8.72
CA PHE A 131 -48.81 24.24 -9.44
C PHE A 131 -50.26 23.90 -9.06
N LYS A 132 -50.55 22.63 -8.76
CA LYS A 132 -51.93 22.17 -8.49
C LYS A 132 -52.41 22.45 -7.06
N PHE A 133 -51.51 22.44 -6.08
CA PHE A 133 -51.85 22.50 -4.66
C PHE A 133 -51.39 23.78 -3.96
N ASP A 134 -50.94 24.79 -4.71
CA ASP A 134 -50.41 26.05 -4.17
C ASP A 134 -49.35 25.84 -3.07
N ALA A 135 -48.57 24.76 -3.22
CA ALA A 135 -47.51 24.42 -2.29
C ALA A 135 -46.38 25.43 -2.40
N ASP A 136 -45.65 25.67 -1.31
CA ASP A 136 -44.54 26.62 -1.21
C ASP A 136 -43.50 26.38 -2.32
N LEU A 137 -43.63 27.12 -3.43
CA LEU A 137 -42.84 26.95 -4.65
C LEU A 137 -41.34 27.15 -4.38
N LEU A 138 -41.02 27.94 -3.36
CA LEU A 138 -39.67 28.19 -2.87
C LEU A 138 -39.00 26.92 -2.32
N SER A 139 -39.72 26.11 -1.54
CA SER A 139 -39.17 24.89 -0.94
C SER A 139 -38.92 23.81 -2.00
N VAL A 140 -39.88 23.63 -2.92
CA VAL A 140 -39.81 22.64 -4.01
C VAL A 140 -38.78 23.06 -5.06
N GLY A 141 -38.82 24.32 -5.50
CA GLY A 141 -37.84 24.87 -6.44
C GLY A 141 -36.41 24.86 -5.88
N GLY A 142 -36.25 25.12 -4.58
CA GLY A 142 -34.95 25.06 -3.91
C GLY A 142 -34.30 23.69 -3.99
N SER A 143 -35.05 22.62 -3.71
CA SER A 143 -34.52 21.24 -3.73
C SER A 143 -34.07 20.80 -5.14
N LEU A 144 -34.86 21.12 -6.17
CA LEU A 144 -34.53 20.84 -7.57
C LEU A 144 -33.33 21.65 -8.05
N PHE A 145 -33.22 22.91 -7.62
CA PHE A 145 -32.10 23.77 -7.95
C PHE A 145 -30.78 23.25 -7.36
N VAL A 146 -30.78 22.83 -6.09
CA VAL A 146 -29.61 22.22 -5.44
C VAL A 146 -29.18 20.95 -6.17
N TRP A 147 -30.15 20.09 -6.53
CA TRP A 147 -29.85 18.86 -7.26
C TRP A 147 -29.29 19.14 -8.67
N MET A 148 -29.87 20.09 -9.39
CA MET A 148 -29.38 20.51 -10.71
C MET A 148 -27.95 21.08 -10.63
N ILE A 149 -27.65 21.90 -9.62
CA ILE A 149 -26.29 22.39 -9.37
C ILE A 149 -25.34 21.21 -9.13
N ALA A 150 -25.73 20.24 -8.31
CA ALA A 150 -24.90 19.07 -8.03
C ALA A 150 -24.62 18.25 -9.29
N VAL A 151 -25.61 18.04 -10.17
CA VAL A 151 -25.44 17.32 -11.44
C VAL A 151 -24.53 18.09 -12.40
N ILE A 152 -24.72 19.40 -12.55
CA ILE A 152 -23.87 20.25 -13.41
C ILE A 152 -22.43 20.27 -12.88
N PHE A 153 -22.25 20.36 -11.57
CA PHE A 153 -20.95 20.28 -10.93
C PHE A 153 -20.29 18.93 -11.21
N PHE A 154 -21.02 17.82 -11.04
CA PHE A 154 -20.53 16.48 -11.32
C PHE A 154 -20.16 16.30 -12.80
N TYR A 155 -20.96 16.82 -13.73
CA TYR A 155 -20.65 16.86 -15.16
C TYR A 155 -19.33 17.56 -15.45
N TYR A 156 -19.13 18.76 -14.90
CA TYR A 156 -17.90 19.51 -15.11
C TYR A 156 -16.68 18.78 -14.51
N TYR A 157 -16.88 18.13 -13.36
CA TYR A 157 -15.82 17.41 -12.66
C TYR A 157 -15.43 16.09 -13.34
N SER A 158 -16.42 15.31 -13.80
CA SER A 158 -16.25 14.05 -14.53
C SER A 158 -15.57 14.28 -15.90
N THR A 159 -16.04 15.29 -16.65
CA THR A 159 -15.55 15.56 -18.02
C THR A 159 -14.24 16.36 -18.09
N LYS A 160 -13.60 16.60 -16.94
CA LYS A 160 -12.31 17.30 -16.90
C LYS A 160 -11.23 16.41 -17.54
N LYS A 161 -10.56 16.94 -18.57
CA LYS A 161 -9.49 16.23 -19.29
C LYS A 161 -8.38 15.79 -18.34
N SER A 162 -7.86 14.58 -18.59
CA SER A 162 -6.66 14.08 -17.92
C SER A 162 -5.47 14.98 -18.22
N MET A 163 -4.65 15.25 -17.21
CA MET A 163 -3.43 16.04 -17.34
C MET A 163 -2.42 15.36 -18.28
N LEU A 164 -2.51 14.03 -18.44
CA LEU A 164 -1.66 13.24 -19.33
C LEU A 164 -1.97 13.46 -20.82
N LEU A 165 -3.14 14.00 -21.14
CA LEU A 165 -3.61 14.26 -22.51
C LEU A 165 -3.61 15.76 -22.84
N ILE A 166 -2.87 16.56 -22.06
CA ILE A 166 -2.73 17.99 -22.30
C ILE A 166 -1.84 18.21 -23.52
N GLY A 167 -2.35 18.96 -24.51
CA GLY A 167 -1.54 19.41 -25.64
C GLY A 167 -0.48 20.42 -25.20
N MET A 168 0.62 20.51 -25.96
CA MET A 168 1.79 21.33 -25.59
C MET A 168 1.43 22.81 -25.36
N ASP A 169 0.55 23.41 -26.17
CA ASP A 169 0.10 24.80 -25.98
C ASP A 169 -0.64 25.02 -24.66
N GLN A 170 -1.39 24.01 -24.23
CA GLN A 170 -2.12 24.04 -22.95
C GLN A 170 -1.17 23.79 -21.78
N LEU A 171 -0.13 22.96 -21.98
CA LEU A 171 0.91 22.71 -20.98
C LEU A 171 1.65 24.00 -20.63
N LEU A 172 2.04 24.78 -21.65
CA LEU A 172 2.77 26.05 -21.50
C LEU A 172 2.04 27.06 -20.62
N LYS A 173 0.71 27.10 -20.73
CA LYS A 173 -0.15 27.97 -19.93
C LYS A 173 -0.34 27.43 -18.50
N ASN A 174 -0.23 26.12 -18.32
CA ASN A 174 -0.46 25.45 -17.05
C ASN A 174 0.65 25.74 -16.02
N HIS A 175 0.26 25.86 -14.75
CA HIS A 175 1.19 26.03 -13.62
C HIS A 175 2.20 24.87 -13.48
N VAL A 176 1.87 23.69 -14.01
CA VAL A 176 2.74 22.50 -13.99
C VAL A 176 4.03 22.73 -14.75
N PHE A 177 3.98 23.46 -15.86
CA PHE A 177 5.16 23.73 -16.66
C PHE A 177 6.25 24.49 -15.89
N LYS A 178 5.87 25.33 -14.91
CA LYS A 178 6.83 25.96 -14.00
C LYS A 178 7.71 24.94 -13.26
N ARG A 179 7.14 23.79 -12.87
CA ARG A 179 7.88 22.71 -12.19
C ARG A 179 8.77 21.93 -13.15
N VAL A 180 8.30 21.72 -14.39
CA VAL A 180 9.14 21.14 -15.45
C VAL A 180 10.36 22.02 -15.70
N CYS A 181 10.18 23.35 -15.87
CA CYS A 181 11.32 24.26 -16.01
C CYS A 181 12.25 24.25 -14.79
N ALA A 182 11.70 24.19 -13.57
CA ALA A 182 12.51 24.13 -12.36
C ALA A 182 13.41 22.89 -12.32
N ARG A 183 12.92 21.74 -12.80
CA ARG A 183 13.71 20.50 -12.93
C ARG A 183 14.77 20.56 -14.02
N LEU A 184 14.55 21.38 -15.04
CA LEU A 184 15.53 21.73 -16.06
C LEU A 184 16.52 22.83 -15.60
N GLY A 185 16.40 23.31 -14.36
CA GLY A 185 17.26 24.36 -13.81
C GLY A 185 16.97 25.76 -14.34
N ILE A 186 15.77 26.01 -14.88
CA ILE A 186 15.41 27.31 -15.49
C ILE A 186 14.15 27.88 -14.85
N ALA A 187 14.16 29.19 -14.62
CA ALA A 187 12.95 29.91 -14.26
C ALA A 187 11.99 29.97 -15.46
N ARG A 188 10.69 29.68 -15.27
CA ARG A 188 9.66 29.72 -16.34
C ARG A 188 9.72 30.97 -17.22
N LYS A 189 10.03 32.15 -16.65
CA LYS A 189 10.13 33.42 -17.39
C LYS A 189 11.28 33.47 -18.41
N ARG A 190 12.32 32.65 -18.22
CA ARG A 190 13.50 32.56 -19.09
C ARG A 190 13.40 31.38 -20.06
N PHE A 191 12.27 30.66 -20.07
CA PHE A 191 12.08 29.56 -21.01
C PHE A 191 11.77 30.15 -22.39
N PRO A 192 12.58 29.91 -23.43
CA PRO A 192 12.31 30.43 -24.77
C PRO A 192 11.09 29.71 -25.36
N GLU A 193 10.01 30.45 -25.64
CA GLU A 193 8.79 29.88 -26.22
C GLU A 193 9.00 29.38 -27.66
N GLU A 194 9.99 29.91 -28.36
CA GLU A 194 10.42 29.55 -29.72
C GLU A 194 10.92 28.11 -29.86
N LEU A 195 11.28 27.47 -28.74
CA LEU A 195 11.67 26.05 -28.71
C LEU A 195 10.51 25.11 -29.02
N PHE A 196 9.26 25.54 -28.82
CA PHE A 196 8.10 24.71 -29.08
C PHE A 196 7.68 24.83 -30.54
N GLY A 197 7.83 23.72 -31.28
CA GLY A 197 7.49 23.64 -32.71
C GLY A 197 8.72 23.56 -33.62
N ASN A 198 9.92 23.88 -33.12
CA ASN A 198 11.18 23.68 -33.83
C ASN A 198 12.04 22.62 -33.13
N LYS A 199 12.06 21.41 -33.67
CA LYS A 199 12.74 20.25 -33.06
C LYS A 199 14.25 20.48 -32.91
N GLU A 200 14.89 21.15 -33.86
CA GLU A 200 16.35 21.35 -33.86
C GLU A 200 16.79 22.27 -32.71
N LEU A 201 16.10 23.41 -32.53
CA LEU A 201 16.39 24.33 -31.43
C LEU A 201 16.12 23.69 -30.06
N PHE A 202 15.10 22.85 -29.96
CA PHE A 202 14.80 22.10 -28.75
C PHE A 202 15.89 21.09 -28.41
N ASP A 203 16.39 20.36 -29.40
CA ASP A 203 17.49 19.42 -29.23
C ASP A 203 18.80 20.12 -28.85
N GLU A 204 19.11 21.28 -29.44
CA GLU A 204 20.25 22.11 -29.03
C GLU A 204 20.12 22.60 -27.59
N PHE A 205 18.92 23.03 -27.21
CA PHE A 205 18.63 23.48 -25.85
C PHE A 205 18.79 22.38 -24.80
N LEU A 206 18.42 21.14 -25.15
CA LEU A 206 18.62 19.97 -24.29
C LEU A 206 20.10 19.57 -24.23
N LYS A 207 20.81 19.56 -25.36
CA LYS A 207 22.25 19.29 -25.43
C LYS A 207 23.05 20.29 -24.58
N ALA A 208 22.71 21.57 -24.61
CA ALA A 208 23.33 22.60 -23.78
C ALA A 208 23.20 22.35 -22.26
N ARG A 209 22.32 21.42 -21.85
CA ARG A 209 22.07 21.02 -20.46
C ARG A 209 22.48 19.59 -20.15
N ASN A 210 23.20 18.93 -21.07
CA ASN A 210 23.54 17.52 -20.97
C ASN A 210 22.30 16.62 -20.77
N LEU A 211 21.19 16.95 -21.45
CA LEU A 211 19.96 16.17 -21.43
C LEU A 211 19.66 15.60 -22.81
N THR A 212 19.08 14.41 -22.81
CA THR A 212 18.53 13.75 -24.00
C THR A 212 17.02 14.03 -24.12
N GLU A 213 16.46 13.88 -25.34
CA GLU A 213 15.01 13.97 -25.57
C GLU A 213 14.24 12.97 -24.68
N GLY A 214 14.78 11.77 -24.50
CA GLY A 214 14.20 10.73 -23.63
C GLY A 214 14.12 11.15 -22.17
N GLU A 215 15.19 11.73 -21.61
CA GLU A 215 15.22 12.22 -20.23
C GLU A 215 14.24 13.38 -20.02
N TYR A 216 14.15 14.30 -20.98
CA TYR A 216 13.14 15.37 -20.95
C TYR A 216 11.72 14.80 -20.92
N LEU A 217 11.42 13.83 -21.79
CA LEU A 217 10.12 13.18 -21.83
C LEU A 217 9.81 12.45 -20.52
N GLN A 218 10.79 11.79 -19.89
CA GLN A 218 10.63 11.18 -18.58
C GLN A 218 10.32 12.23 -17.49
N ILE A 219 11.05 13.35 -17.47
CA ILE A 219 10.79 14.46 -16.53
C ILE A 219 9.36 14.99 -16.71
N LEU A 220 8.96 15.22 -17.96
CA LEU A 220 7.63 15.73 -18.30
C LEU A 220 6.54 14.75 -17.88
N GLN A 221 6.68 13.48 -18.26
CA GLN A 221 5.73 12.42 -17.90
C GLN A 221 5.63 12.27 -16.38
N TRP A 222 6.75 12.31 -15.65
CA TRP A 222 6.74 12.23 -14.20
C TRP A 222 6.00 13.40 -13.55
N GLU A 223 6.25 14.65 -13.98
CA GLU A 223 5.51 15.80 -13.45
C GLU A 223 4.02 15.77 -13.81
N LEU A 224 3.67 15.36 -15.02
CA LEU A 224 2.27 15.20 -15.42
C LEU A 224 1.58 14.10 -14.62
N ALA A 225 2.21 12.94 -14.45
CA ALA A 225 1.72 11.84 -13.64
C ALA A 225 1.55 12.26 -12.17
N ARG A 226 2.52 12.97 -11.61
CA ARG A 226 2.45 13.51 -10.25
C ARG A 226 1.24 14.44 -10.06
N GLN A 227 0.97 15.31 -11.03
CA GLN A 227 -0.19 16.20 -10.96
C GLN A 227 -1.51 15.47 -11.18
N GLN A 228 -1.54 14.52 -12.11
CA GLN A 228 -2.69 13.65 -12.31
C GLN A 228 -3.02 12.90 -11.03
N ASN A 229 -2.01 12.34 -10.35
CA ASN A 229 -2.17 11.68 -9.05
C ASN A 229 -2.72 12.62 -7.97
N LYS A 230 -2.33 13.90 -7.94
CA LYS A 230 -2.91 14.90 -7.02
C LYS A 230 -4.36 15.25 -7.33
N VAL A 231 -4.75 15.23 -8.61
CA VAL A 231 -6.15 15.46 -9.01
C VAL A 231 -6.99 14.24 -8.71
N ASP A 232 -6.47 13.06 -9.03
CA ASP A 232 -7.14 11.78 -8.83
C ASP A 232 -7.22 11.40 -7.36
N SER A 233 -6.27 11.80 -6.51
CA SER A 233 -6.33 11.59 -5.06
C SER A 233 -7.50 12.32 -4.40
N LYS A 234 -8.07 13.34 -5.04
CA LYS A 234 -9.30 13.98 -4.57
C LYS A 234 -10.54 13.12 -4.82
N LYS A 235 -10.46 12.15 -5.75
CA LYS A 235 -11.52 11.18 -6.07
C LYS A 235 -11.39 9.97 -5.13
N PHE A 236 -11.56 10.22 -3.83
CA PHE A 236 -11.34 9.21 -2.79
C PHE A 236 -12.20 7.94 -2.98
N TRP A 237 -13.32 8.05 -3.70
CA TRP A 237 -14.23 6.95 -4.05
C TRP A 237 -13.72 6.01 -5.16
N ARG A 238 -12.56 6.28 -5.76
CA ARG A 238 -11.93 5.32 -6.68
C ARG A 238 -11.35 4.16 -5.87
N LEU A 239 -11.47 2.95 -6.43
CA LEU A 239 -11.02 1.72 -5.79
C LEU A 239 -9.55 1.79 -5.35
N GLU A 240 -8.66 2.35 -6.17
CA GLU A 240 -7.23 2.54 -5.88
C GLU A 240 -6.93 3.32 -4.59
N PHE A 241 -7.82 4.24 -4.18
CA PHE A 241 -7.66 4.99 -2.93
C PHE A 241 -8.37 4.31 -1.76
N LEU A 242 -9.53 3.71 -2.02
CA LEU A 242 -10.25 2.92 -1.02
C LEU A 242 -9.43 1.71 -0.54
N GLU A 243 -8.70 1.05 -1.45
CA GLU A 243 -7.81 -0.08 -1.14
C GLU A 243 -6.62 0.29 -0.24
N LYS A 244 -6.26 1.58 -0.14
CA LYS A 244 -5.20 2.04 0.77
C LYS A 244 -5.61 1.95 2.24
N ILE A 245 -6.91 1.95 2.52
CA ILE A 245 -7.42 1.82 3.89
C ILE A 245 -7.23 0.35 4.30
N PRO A 246 -6.47 0.06 5.37
CA PRO A 246 -6.15 -1.30 5.77
C PRO A 246 -7.42 -2.06 6.16
N ALA A 247 -7.46 -3.34 5.79
CA ALA A 247 -8.56 -4.21 6.13
C ALA A 247 -8.50 -4.65 7.60
N ILE A 248 -9.66 -4.67 8.25
CA ILE A 248 -9.85 -5.12 9.63
C ILE A 248 -9.66 -6.64 9.68
N GLY A 249 -8.97 -7.08 10.73
CA GLY A 249 -8.87 -8.49 11.08
C GLY A 249 -7.86 -9.33 10.30
N ARG A 250 -7.27 -8.82 9.21
CA ARG A 250 -6.23 -9.55 8.46
C ARG A 250 -5.05 -9.99 9.33
N GLN A 251 -4.65 -9.13 10.25
CA GLN A 251 -3.53 -9.41 11.16
C GLN A 251 -3.83 -10.56 12.15
N TRP A 252 -5.09 -10.91 12.38
CA TRP A 252 -5.47 -11.94 13.36
C TRP A 252 -5.11 -13.37 12.94
N ARG A 253 -4.70 -13.56 11.67
CA ARG A 253 -4.16 -14.81 11.15
C ARG A 253 -2.69 -15.03 11.54
N TYR A 254 -2.01 -13.99 11.98
CA TYR A 254 -0.58 -14.02 12.31
C TYR A 254 -0.35 -13.97 13.81
N GLY A 255 0.77 -14.52 14.25
CA GLY A 255 1.16 -14.55 15.66
C GLY A 255 1.55 -13.20 16.24
N TYR A 256 1.51 -13.12 17.56
CA TYR A 256 2.08 -11.99 18.30
C TYR A 256 3.60 -12.11 18.37
N THR A 257 4.25 -10.95 18.52
CA THR A 257 5.71 -10.81 18.63
C THR A 257 6.08 -9.92 19.82
N VAL A 258 5.64 -10.31 21.02
CA VAL A 258 5.75 -9.50 22.23
C VAL A 258 7.20 -9.25 22.64
N ASN A 259 8.08 -10.26 22.56
CA ASN A 259 9.49 -10.07 22.94
C ASN A 259 10.27 -9.40 21.80
N LEU A 260 10.07 -9.87 20.57
CA LEU A 260 10.71 -9.34 19.38
C LEU A 260 10.38 -7.86 19.15
N ASP A 261 9.16 -7.41 19.40
CA ASP A 261 8.77 -5.99 19.23
C ASP A 261 9.56 -5.05 20.15
N ARG A 262 10.16 -5.53 21.24
CA ARG A 262 11.00 -4.70 22.15
C ARG A 262 12.34 -4.29 21.53
N TYR A 263 12.82 -5.11 20.61
CA TYR A 263 14.12 -4.95 19.93
C TYR A 263 13.97 -4.59 18.45
N CYS A 264 12.75 -4.27 18.03
CA CYS A 264 12.44 -3.99 16.63
C CYS A 264 11.79 -2.62 16.45
N LEU A 265 12.15 -1.93 15.37
CA LEU A 265 11.35 -0.84 14.83
C LEU A 265 10.50 -1.35 13.66
N ASP A 266 9.17 -1.23 13.77
CA ASP A 266 8.23 -1.69 12.74
C ASP A 266 8.09 -0.66 11.60
N LEU A 267 8.97 -0.77 10.61
CA LEU A 267 8.98 0.08 9.42
C LEU A 267 7.68 -0.07 8.61
N SER A 268 6.99 -1.21 8.66
CA SER A 268 5.73 -1.42 7.95
C SER A 268 4.52 -0.72 8.59
N LYS A 269 4.63 -0.24 9.83
CA LYS A 269 3.61 0.58 10.48
C LYS A 269 3.93 2.06 10.37
N ARG A 270 5.14 2.42 10.81
CA ARG A 270 5.58 3.81 10.83
C ARG A 270 7.09 3.87 10.77
N ASP A 271 7.58 4.76 9.93
CA ASP A 271 8.99 5.01 9.78
C ASP A 271 9.33 6.34 10.45
N PHE A 272 10.19 6.29 11.46
CA PHE A 272 10.69 7.46 12.17
C PHE A 272 12.10 7.86 11.73
N THR A 273 12.66 7.16 10.72
CA THR A 273 13.99 7.45 10.21
C THR A 273 13.96 8.57 9.18
N GLU A 274 15.14 9.09 8.83
CA GLU A 274 15.33 10.04 7.74
C GLU A 274 14.87 9.50 6.37
N TYR A 275 14.73 8.17 6.23
CA TYR A 275 14.33 7.51 4.99
C TYR A 275 12.82 7.43 4.80
N ALA A 276 12.01 7.87 5.77
CA ALA A 276 10.55 7.74 5.74
C ALA A 276 9.90 8.32 4.46
N ASP A 277 10.46 9.43 3.97
CA ASP A 277 10.01 10.13 2.77
C ASP A 277 10.93 9.95 1.56
N ALA A 278 12.04 9.22 1.71
CA ALA A 278 12.99 8.97 0.62
C ALA A 278 12.29 8.27 -0.55
N GLU A 279 12.55 8.75 -1.76
CA GLU A 279 12.04 8.17 -3.00
C GLU A 279 13.15 7.33 -3.63
N LEU A 280 12.83 6.09 -3.98
CA LEU A 280 13.77 5.20 -4.65
C LEU A 280 13.82 5.56 -6.14
N ILE A 281 14.95 6.10 -6.59
CA ILE A 281 15.13 6.53 -7.98
C ILE A 281 16.09 5.56 -8.68
N GLY A 282 15.68 5.05 -9.83
CA GLY A 282 16.55 4.24 -10.71
C GLY A 282 16.92 2.85 -10.16
N ARG A 283 16.20 2.34 -9.15
CA ARG A 283 16.42 1.01 -8.55
C ARG A 283 15.18 0.11 -8.55
N ALA A 284 14.37 0.23 -9.61
CA ALA A 284 13.14 -0.54 -9.73
C ALA A 284 13.43 -2.05 -9.89
N ASP A 285 14.49 -2.39 -10.60
CA ASP A 285 14.88 -3.78 -10.86
C ASP A 285 15.35 -4.46 -9.57
N GLU A 286 16.18 -3.81 -8.75
CA GLU A 286 16.62 -4.37 -7.46
C GLU A 286 15.47 -4.49 -6.46
N HIS A 287 14.52 -3.54 -6.48
CA HIS A 287 13.33 -3.61 -5.67
C HIS A 287 12.46 -4.81 -6.06
N GLU A 288 12.31 -5.05 -7.37
CA GLU A 288 11.57 -6.20 -7.90
C GLU A 288 12.25 -7.52 -7.55
N VAL A 289 13.58 -7.60 -7.67
CA VAL A 289 14.33 -8.80 -7.26
C VAL A 289 14.15 -9.07 -5.77
N LEU A 290 14.25 -8.05 -4.91
CA LEU A 290 14.05 -8.21 -3.48
C LEU A 290 12.64 -8.71 -3.16
N ARG A 291 11.62 -8.14 -3.81
CA ARG A 291 10.22 -8.59 -3.72
C ARG A 291 10.10 -10.07 -4.06
N LEU A 292 10.56 -10.47 -5.25
CA LEU A 292 10.47 -11.84 -5.76
C LEU A 292 11.19 -12.85 -4.86
N VAL A 293 12.31 -12.48 -4.25
CA VAL A 293 13.02 -13.35 -3.29
C VAL A 293 12.19 -13.58 -2.03
N LEU A 294 11.57 -12.53 -1.48
CA LEU A 294 10.78 -12.61 -0.24
C LEU A 294 9.45 -13.36 -0.39
N GLU A 295 8.95 -13.49 -1.63
CA GLU A 295 7.75 -14.25 -1.98
C GLU A 295 7.99 -15.75 -2.22
N ARG A 296 9.26 -16.18 -2.26
CA ARG A 296 9.56 -17.60 -2.44
C ARG A 296 9.06 -18.41 -1.23
N SER A 297 8.62 -19.64 -1.51
CA SER A 297 8.20 -20.59 -0.48
C SER A 297 9.38 -21.14 0.33
N ASN A 298 10.59 -21.10 -0.22
CA ASN A 298 11.84 -21.50 0.44
C ASN A 298 12.98 -20.62 -0.08
N GLN A 299 14.10 -20.53 0.64
CA GLN A 299 15.22 -19.64 0.30
C GLN A 299 14.74 -18.20 0.09
N ASN A 300 13.96 -17.71 1.06
CA ASN A 300 13.29 -16.42 1.04
C ASN A 300 13.97 -15.39 1.95
N CYS A 301 15.27 -15.55 2.14
CA CYS A 301 16.17 -14.57 2.76
C CYS A 301 16.98 -13.88 1.67
N ALA A 302 17.25 -12.60 1.84
CA ALA A 302 18.03 -11.79 0.91
C ALA A 302 19.22 -11.14 1.62
N LEU A 303 20.35 -11.05 0.92
CA LEU A 303 21.52 -10.29 1.36
C LEU A 303 21.78 -9.17 0.37
N LEU A 304 21.71 -7.93 0.83
CA LEU A 304 22.01 -6.74 0.04
C LEU A 304 23.50 -6.40 0.16
N VAL A 305 24.25 -6.75 -0.87
CA VAL A 305 25.70 -6.55 -0.94
C VAL A 305 26.03 -5.27 -1.70
N GLY A 306 26.95 -4.46 -1.16
CA GLY A 306 27.48 -3.29 -1.85
C GLY A 306 28.27 -2.35 -0.95
N ASN A 307 29.01 -1.41 -1.54
CA ASN A 307 29.76 -0.42 -0.77
C ASN A 307 28.84 0.47 0.08
N ALA A 308 29.40 1.08 1.12
CA ALA A 308 28.69 2.08 1.92
C ALA A 308 28.23 3.26 1.04
N GLY A 309 27.06 3.81 1.35
CA GLY A 309 26.51 4.98 0.64
C GLY A 309 25.74 4.70 -0.67
N ILE A 310 25.65 3.44 -1.12
CA ILE A 310 24.95 3.07 -2.37
C ILE A 310 23.40 3.14 -2.25
N GLY A 311 22.86 3.26 -1.03
CA GLY A 311 21.41 3.34 -0.79
C GLY A 311 20.73 1.99 -0.47
N ARG A 312 21.47 1.01 0.08
CA ARG A 312 20.93 -0.28 0.53
C ARG A 312 19.78 -0.10 1.54
N LYS A 313 19.94 0.83 2.49
CA LYS A 313 18.89 1.19 3.44
C LYS A 313 17.66 1.76 2.74
N THR A 314 17.86 2.70 1.81
CA THR A 314 16.77 3.31 1.04
C THR A 314 15.91 2.26 0.32
N LEU A 315 16.51 1.18 -0.19
CA LEU A 315 15.79 0.07 -0.81
C LEU A 315 14.84 -0.64 0.19
N ILE A 316 15.34 -0.98 1.38
CA ILE A 316 14.57 -1.61 2.46
C ILE A 316 13.42 -0.71 2.93
N HIS A 317 13.73 0.58 3.16
CA HIS A 317 12.75 1.57 3.57
C HIS A 317 11.68 1.81 2.49
N SER A 318 12.07 1.77 1.21
CA SER A 318 11.13 1.83 0.08
C SER A 318 10.18 0.64 0.07
N LEU A 319 10.67 -0.58 0.29
CA LEU A 319 9.83 -1.77 0.40
C LEU A 319 8.86 -1.67 1.60
N ALA A 320 9.35 -1.21 2.76
CA ALA A 320 8.47 -0.98 3.90
C ALA A 320 7.40 0.09 3.61
N ARG A 321 7.77 1.13 2.85
CA ARG A 321 6.86 2.20 2.43
C ARG A 321 5.80 1.70 1.46
N SER A 322 6.15 0.87 0.49
CA SER A 322 5.16 0.31 -0.44
C SER A 322 4.16 -0.60 0.27
N ILE A 323 4.61 -1.37 1.28
CA ILE A 323 3.73 -2.13 2.18
C ILE A 323 2.82 -1.18 2.98
N ARG A 324 3.35 -0.12 3.61
CA ARG A 324 2.55 0.91 4.34
C ARG A 324 1.46 1.52 3.46
N LEU A 325 1.76 1.72 2.19
CA LEU A 325 0.86 2.35 1.21
C LEU A 325 -0.07 1.35 0.52
N ASN A 326 -0.04 0.06 0.89
CA ASN A 326 -0.77 -1.04 0.24
C ASN A 326 -0.54 -1.08 -1.28
N GLN A 327 0.72 -0.90 -1.72
CA GLN A 327 1.13 -0.94 -3.13
C GLN A 327 1.72 -2.30 -3.55
N GLU A 328 1.85 -3.22 -2.61
CA GLU A 328 2.38 -4.57 -2.82
C GLU A 328 1.27 -5.60 -3.02
N ASP A 329 1.64 -6.75 -3.58
CA ASP A 329 0.74 -7.88 -3.75
C ASP A 329 0.21 -8.42 -2.41
N ARG A 330 -0.86 -9.22 -2.48
CA ARG A 330 -1.63 -9.63 -1.28
C ARG A 330 -0.76 -10.26 -0.19
N GLU A 331 0.26 -11.04 -0.54
CA GLU A 331 1.11 -11.71 0.44
C GLU A 331 2.07 -10.75 1.16
N LEU A 332 2.78 -9.91 0.41
CA LEU A 332 3.70 -8.92 0.98
C LEU A 332 2.97 -7.77 1.67
N SER A 333 1.77 -7.39 1.24
CA SER A 333 0.96 -6.33 1.87
C SER A 333 0.67 -6.57 3.36
N GLN A 334 0.72 -7.83 3.80
CA GLN A 334 0.47 -8.22 5.19
C GLN A 334 1.76 -8.51 5.98
N THR A 335 2.91 -8.34 5.34
CA THR A 335 4.22 -8.60 5.93
C THR A 335 4.68 -7.41 6.76
N ARG A 336 5.27 -7.71 7.93
CA ARG A 336 5.88 -6.74 8.81
C ARG A 336 7.37 -6.68 8.55
N ILE A 337 7.84 -5.52 8.13
CA ILE A 337 9.27 -5.23 7.97
C ILE A 337 9.77 -4.67 9.30
N LEU A 338 10.56 -5.45 10.02
CA LEU A 338 11.06 -5.11 11.35
C LEU A 338 12.56 -4.84 11.29
N LEU A 339 12.97 -3.61 11.56
CA LEU A 339 14.37 -3.27 11.74
C LEU A 339 14.84 -3.82 13.08
N PHE A 340 15.68 -4.85 13.06
CA PHE A 340 16.07 -5.63 14.22
C PHE A 340 17.41 -5.16 14.78
N ASP A 341 17.39 -4.72 16.03
CA ASP A 341 18.57 -4.23 16.74
C ASP A 341 19.26 -5.38 17.49
N LEU A 342 20.10 -6.12 16.76
CA LEU A 342 20.91 -7.21 17.31
C LEU A 342 21.85 -6.72 18.41
N GLY A 343 22.45 -5.53 18.26
CA GLY A 343 23.40 -4.99 19.24
C GLY A 343 22.75 -4.77 20.60
N ARG A 344 21.53 -4.23 20.61
CA ARG A 344 20.73 -4.07 21.83
C ARG A 344 20.33 -5.40 22.45
N VAL A 345 19.92 -6.37 21.63
CA VAL A 345 19.58 -7.73 22.12
C VAL A 345 20.78 -8.34 22.86
N ILE A 346 21.95 -8.34 22.24
CA ILE A 346 23.17 -8.93 22.83
C ILE A 346 23.51 -8.20 24.14
N SER A 347 23.49 -6.86 24.13
CA SER A 347 23.83 -6.04 25.30
C SER A 347 22.88 -6.29 26.48
N ASP A 348 21.57 -6.26 26.25
CA ASP A 348 20.55 -6.47 27.29
C ASP A 348 20.64 -7.91 27.84
N THR A 349 20.82 -8.90 26.96
CA THR A 349 20.90 -10.32 27.37
C THR A 349 22.14 -10.61 28.22
N VAL A 350 23.29 -10.03 27.85
CA VAL A 350 24.54 -10.15 28.63
C VAL A 350 24.39 -9.47 29.99
N ASN A 351 23.77 -8.27 30.04
CA ASN A 351 23.51 -7.57 31.30
C ASN A 351 22.59 -8.37 32.24
N ASP A 352 21.62 -9.09 31.68
CA ASP A 352 20.71 -9.95 32.43
C ASP A 352 21.35 -11.30 32.83
N GLY A 353 22.59 -11.58 32.42
CA GLY A 353 23.30 -12.83 32.72
C GLY A 353 22.71 -14.05 31.99
N LEU A 354 21.98 -13.82 30.90
CA LEU A 354 21.36 -14.86 30.08
C LEU A 354 22.28 -15.27 28.93
N ASP A 355 22.04 -16.46 28.41
CA ASP A 355 22.72 -16.93 27.20
C ASP A 355 22.10 -16.27 25.95
N VAL A 356 22.95 -15.52 25.24
CA VAL A 356 22.61 -14.76 24.03
C VAL A 356 22.02 -15.67 22.95
N GLU A 357 22.60 -16.83 22.70
CA GLU A 357 22.13 -17.73 21.65
C GLU A 357 20.71 -18.24 21.96
N ASN A 358 20.48 -18.65 23.21
CA ASN A 358 19.19 -19.13 23.66
C ASN A 358 18.11 -18.04 23.56
N PHE A 359 18.44 -16.80 23.91
CA PHE A 359 17.49 -15.70 23.77
C PHE A 359 17.19 -15.38 22.30
N LEU A 360 18.21 -15.39 21.42
CA LEU A 360 18.01 -15.23 19.98
C LEU A 360 17.12 -16.33 19.40
N ARG A 361 17.29 -17.60 19.82
CA ARG A 361 16.38 -18.71 19.43
C ARG A 361 14.94 -18.40 19.83
N VAL A 362 14.70 -17.82 21.01
CA VAL A 362 13.36 -17.40 21.43
C VAL A 362 12.80 -16.34 20.49
N LEU A 363 13.57 -15.28 20.20
CA LEU A 363 13.13 -14.19 19.30
C LEU A 363 12.87 -14.67 17.86
N PHE A 364 13.76 -15.48 17.31
CA PHE A 364 13.61 -16.04 15.96
C PHE A 364 12.45 -17.04 15.87
N SER A 365 12.23 -17.85 16.92
CA SER A 365 11.06 -18.71 17.00
C SER A 365 9.75 -17.91 17.05
N GLU A 366 9.76 -16.76 17.71
CA GLU A 366 8.62 -15.85 17.75
C GLU A 366 8.34 -15.23 16.37
N ALA A 367 9.38 -14.81 15.64
CA ALA A 367 9.26 -14.35 14.25
C ALA A 367 8.67 -15.44 13.33
N CYS A 368 9.14 -16.69 13.46
CA CYS A 368 8.62 -17.83 12.68
C CYS A 368 7.13 -18.10 13.00
N ARG A 369 6.76 -18.12 14.28
CA ARG A 369 5.37 -18.35 14.71
C ARG A 369 4.44 -17.25 14.21
N ALA A 370 4.92 -16.00 14.20
CA ALA A 370 4.18 -14.89 13.62
C ALA A 370 3.84 -15.14 12.15
N GLY A 371 4.83 -15.56 11.37
CA GLY A 371 4.68 -16.05 9.99
C GLY A 371 4.34 -14.99 8.95
N ASN A 372 4.42 -13.71 9.32
CA ASN A 372 4.37 -12.56 8.42
C ASN A 372 5.49 -11.55 8.74
N VAL A 373 6.56 -11.98 9.36
CA VAL A 373 7.68 -11.10 9.73
C VAL A 373 8.80 -11.24 8.71
N VAL A 374 9.45 -10.12 8.39
CA VAL A 374 10.76 -10.06 7.74
C VAL A 374 11.65 -9.22 8.64
N LEU A 375 12.73 -9.82 9.13
CA LEU A 375 13.71 -9.15 9.96
C LEU A 375 14.74 -8.45 9.08
N ILE A 376 15.01 -7.18 9.34
CA ILE A 376 16.08 -6.44 8.71
C ILE A 376 17.26 -6.41 9.65
N ILE A 377 18.39 -6.96 9.20
CA ILE A 377 19.65 -6.94 9.94
C ILE A 377 20.65 -6.07 9.17
N GLU A 378 21.11 -5.01 9.81
CA GLU A 378 22.14 -4.15 9.22
C GLU A 378 23.54 -4.61 9.61
N HIS A 379 24.48 -4.55 8.68
CA HIS A 379 25.88 -4.91 8.88
C HIS A 379 26.03 -6.31 9.49
N LEU A 380 25.49 -7.32 8.80
CA LEU A 380 25.45 -8.70 9.30
C LEU A 380 26.86 -9.23 9.63
N GLU A 381 27.87 -8.79 8.88
CA GLU A 381 29.31 -9.01 9.10
C GLU A 381 29.75 -8.86 10.56
N HIS A 382 29.22 -7.87 11.29
CA HIS A 382 29.64 -7.57 12.66
C HIS A 382 29.23 -8.65 13.66
N PHE A 383 28.32 -9.54 13.29
CA PHE A 383 27.80 -10.60 14.14
C PHE A 383 28.21 -12.02 13.68
N LEU A 384 28.85 -12.14 12.51
CA LEU A 384 29.32 -13.42 11.96
C LEU A 384 30.80 -13.69 12.24
N ALA A 385 31.62 -12.66 12.43
CA ALA A 385 33.07 -12.82 12.56
C ALA A 385 33.51 -13.25 13.96
N GLU A 386 34.26 -14.35 14.06
CA GLU A 386 35.04 -14.70 15.25
C GLU A 386 36.31 -13.84 15.33
N GLY A 387 36.24 -12.74 16.09
CA GLY A 387 37.42 -12.03 16.59
C GLY A 387 37.68 -10.63 16.04
N ALA A 388 37.61 -9.65 16.96
CA ALA A 388 38.48 -8.46 17.14
C ALA A 388 37.84 -7.50 18.14
N ASN A 389 36.50 -7.48 18.20
CA ASN A 389 35.72 -6.74 19.19
C ASN A 389 35.03 -7.76 20.11
N ALA A 390 35.55 -7.96 21.32
CA ALA A 390 35.03 -8.85 22.36
C ALA A 390 33.59 -8.55 22.84
N PHE A 391 32.85 -7.69 22.15
CA PHE A 391 31.51 -7.22 22.50
C PHE A 391 30.38 -7.95 21.76
N HIS A 392 30.66 -8.65 20.65
CA HIS A 392 29.61 -9.31 19.86
C HIS A 392 29.78 -10.83 19.92
N SER A 393 28.74 -11.52 20.39
CA SER A 393 28.62 -12.99 20.33
C SER A 393 28.46 -13.43 18.87
N ASN A 394 29.15 -14.51 18.48
CA ASN A 394 28.98 -15.11 17.15
C ASN A 394 27.57 -15.74 17.06
N ILE A 395 26.74 -15.25 16.14
CA ILE A 395 25.35 -15.73 15.98
C ILE A 395 25.16 -16.64 14.76
N ALA A 396 26.24 -17.01 14.07
CA ALA A 396 26.18 -17.80 12.83
C ALA A 396 25.47 -19.14 13.04
N SER A 397 25.82 -19.85 14.12
CA SER A 397 25.20 -21.13 14.51
C SER A 397 23.69 -21.02 14.65
N VAL A 398 23.21 -19.97 15.34
CA VAL A 398 21.79 -19.73 15.56
C VAL A 398 21.11 -19.34 14.25
N LEU A 399 21.74 -18.52 13.40
CA LEU A 399 21.15 -18.16 12.11
C LEU A 399 20.98 -19.37 11.18
N GLU A 400 21.99 -20.23 11.08
CA GLU A 400 21.94 -21.45 10.23
C GLU A 400 20.75 -22.35 10.57
N GLU A 401 20.44 -22.51 11.85
CA GLU A 401 19.28 -23.31 12.29
C GLU A 401 17.94 -22.80 11.73
N PHE A 402 17.80 -21.48 11.57
CA PHE A 402 16.55 -20.84 11.17
C PHE A 402 16.48 -20.53 9.68
N LEU A 403 17.60 -20.34 8.98
CA LEU A 403 17.63 -20.00 7.55
C LEU A 403 16.95 -21.05 6.65
N HIS A 404 16.87 -22.31 7.10
CA HIS A 404 16.17 -23.37 6.39
C HIS A 404 14.64 -23.37 6.61
N ILE A 405 14.13 -22.59 7.57
CA ILE A 405 12.72 -22.57 7.94
C ILE A 405 11.97 -21.61 7.00
N PRO A 406 10.99 -22.08 6.20
CA PRO A 406 10.24 -21.24 5.26
C PRO A 406 9.58 -19.99 5.85
N THR A 407 9.20 -20.04 7.13
CA THR A 407 8.54 -18.92 7.81
C THR A 407 9.53 -17.89 8.37
N PHE A 408 10.82 -18.19 8.35
CA PHE A 408 11.87 -17.29 8.80
C PHE A 408 12.39 -16.51 7.60
N ARG A 409 12.23 -15.18 7.62
CA ARG A 409 12.66 -14.31 6.52
C ARG A 409 13.53 -13.20 7.06
N ILE A 410 14.70 -13.04 6.44
CA ILE A 410 15.66 -11.98 6.75
C ILE A 410 16.00 -11.21 5.47
N VAL A 411 16.12 -9.90 5.59
CA VAL A 411 16.90 -9.09 4.65
C VAL A 411 18.09 -8.53 5.41
N ALA A 412 19.29 -8.97 5.05
CA ALA A 412 20.53 -8.51 5.65
C ALA A 412 21.23 -7.51 4.72
N THR A 413 22.10 -6.67 5.27
CA THR A 413 23.01 -5.83 4.48
C THR A 413 24.45 -6.17 4.83
N SER A 414 25.32 -6.21 3.81
CA SER A 414 26.76 -6.40 4.00
C SER A 414 27.61 -5.68 2.97
N THR A 415 28.84 -5.31 3.32
CA THR A 415 29.78 -4.71 2.35
C THR A 415 30.34 -5.75 1.40
N SER A 416 30.73 -5.34 0.19
CA SER A 416 31.31 -6.27 -0.80
C SER A 416 32.58 -6.94 -0.29
N LYS A 417 33.40 -6.20 0.48
CA LYS A 417 34.65 -6.71 1.03
C LYS A 417 34.39 -7.82 2.05
N GLU A 418 33.45 -7.60 2.96
CA GLU A 418 33.14 -8.55 4.04
C GLU A 418 32.38 -9.76 3.51
N TYR A 419 31.51 -9.57 2.51
CA TYR A 419 30.84 -10.68 1.82
C TYR A 419 31.85 -11.71 1.28
N HIS A 420 32.88 -11.26 0.56
CA HIS A 420 33.94 -12.14 0.03
C HIS A 420 34.86 -12.75 1.09
N GLN A 421 34.86 -12.23 2.32
CA GLN A 421 35.73 -12.71 3.40
C GLN A 421 35.02 -13.66 4.36
N LEU A 422 33.70 -13.51 4.52
CA LEU A 422 32.91 -14.18 5.55
C LEU A 422 31.86 -15.14 4.99
N ILE A 423 31.48 -15.02 3.71
CA ILE A 423 30.29 -15.71 3.15
C ILE A 423 30.60 -16.48 1.85
N GLU A 424 31.39 -15.90 0.94
CA GLU A 424 31.92 -16.60 -0.24
C GLU A 424 33.26 -17.28 0.07
#